data_AF-A0AA37BJE9-F1
#
_entry.id   AF-A0AA37BJE9-F1
#
_cell.length_a   1.000
_cell.length_b   1.000
_cell.length_c   1.000
_cell.angle_alpha   90.00
_cell.angle_beta   90.00
_cell.angle_gamma   90.00
#
_symmetry.space_group_name_H-M   'P 1'
#
loop_
_entity.id
_entity.type
_entity.pdbx_description
1 polymer ?
#
loop_
_entity_poly.entity_id
_entity_poly.type
_entity_poly.pdbx_seq_one_letter_code
_entity_poly.pdbx_strand_id
1 'polypeptide(L)'
;MHPDSPISATLVCWGNAWLAGQTGLDQAADRVERQAGPQLVATASGDVPLRNVLADLRGDGLAALRLALPAAGDPLGLTGPPAFTSAAVDAGQAVTAVLPGRCLGLVPAPDRRGSSYSGVRWSVFEASAAVPDVPSLAEAEHALTLAMRAATDALLGVEGPAQGHRRAQPPDEGLAPGYPARAHRVAALAARLAVALRIADDRGLTSGQIATRAQALRDLDRAVRRARVAAHHAITELV
;
A
#
# COMPACT_ATOMS: atom_id res chain seq x y z
N MET A 1 -15.16 -3.36 7.52
CA MET A 1 -13.84 -3.57 6.92
C MET A 1 -13.82 -2.78 5.62
N HIS A 2 -12.90 -1.82 5.46
CA HIS A 2 -12.75 -1.10 4.19
C HIS A 2 -11.87 -1.97 3.30
N PRO A 3 -12.42 -2.68 2.29
CA PRO A 3 -11.69 -3.77 1.64
C PRO A 3 -10.51 -3.29 0.76
N ASP A 4 -10.35 -1.98 0.56
CA ASP A 4 -9.60 -1.47 -0.59
C ASP A 4 -8.49 -0.47 -0.25
N SER A 5 -8.27 -0.14 1.03
CA SER A 5 -7.02 0.54 1.40
C SER A 5 -5.98 -0.51 1.83
N PRO A 6 -4.81 -0.58 1.18
CA PRO A 6 -3.80 -1.58 1.48
C PRO A 6 -3.36 -1.48 2.94
N ILE A 7 -3.78 -2.45 3.74
CA ILE A 7 -3.44 -2.59 5.14
C ILE A 7 -1.91 -2.63 5.36
N SER A 8 -1.17 -3.10 4.35
CA SER A 8 0.30 -3.06 4.31
C SER A 8 0.84 -1.63 4.42
N ALA A 9 0.18 -0.66 3.81
CA ALA A 9 0.59 0.75 3.88
C ALA A 9 0.46 1.28 5.31
N THR A 10 -0.64 0.97 5.99
CA THR A 10 -0.88 1.36 7.39
C THR A 10 0.11 0.69 8.34
N LEU A 11 0.36 -0.60 8.16
CA LEU A 11 1.36 -1.33 8.94
C LEU A 11 2.75 -0.71 8.78
N VAL A 12 3.19 -0.44 7.55
CA VAL A 12 4.49 0.21 7.30
C VAL A 12 4.52 1.62 7.90
N CYS A 13 3.45 2.38 7.71
CA CYS A 13 3.38 3.77 8.17
C CYS A 13 3.57 3.88 9.69
N TRP A 14 2.74 3.16 10.43
CA TRP A 14 2.70 3.21 11.89
C TRP A 14 3.80 2.37 12.53
N GLY A 15 4.20 1.26 11.90
CA GLY A 15 5.33 0.47 12.36
C GLY A 15 6.65 1.24 12.26
N ASN A 16 6.89 1.98 11.16
CA ASN A 16 8.10 2.81 11.06
C ASN A 16 8.05 4.04 12.00
N ALA A 17 6.89 4.63 12.24
CA ALA A 17 6.76 5.69 13.25
C ALA A 17 7.09 5.16 14.65
N TRP A 18 6.68 3.93 14.98
CA TRP A 18 7.07 3.25 16.20
C TRP A 18 8.58 2.97 16.26
N LEU A 19 9.18 2.46 15.18
CA LEU A 19 10.63 2.22 15.12
C LEU A 19 11.44 3.53 15.28
N ALA A 20 10.91 4.65 14.78
CA ALA A 20 11.47 5.98 14.94
C ALA A 20 11.14 6.65 16.29
N GLY A 21 10.46 5.96 17.22
CA GLY A 21 10.10 6.46 18.54
C GLY A 21 9.01 7.54 18.57
N GLN A 22 8.28 7.73 17.48
CA GLN A 22 7.22 8.74 17.36
C GLN A 22 5.88 8.27 17.96
N THR A 23 5.68 6.96 18.05
CA THR A 23 4.47 6.32 18.59
C THR A 23 4.82 5.07 19.38
N GLY A 24 3.93 4.62 20.28
CA GLY A 24 4.07 3.33 20.96
C GLY A 24 3.64 2.15 20.08
N LEU A 25 4.06 0.92 20.44
CA LEU A 25 3.67 -0.31 19.74
C LEU A 25 2.14 -0.51 19.78
N ASP A 26 1.52 -0.31 20.93
CA ASP A 26 0.06 -0.47 21.09
C ASP A 26 -0.69 0.49 20.17
N GLN A 27 -0.27 1.76 20.11
CA GLN A 27 -0.88 2.75 19.23
C GLN A 27 -0.76 2.36 17.75
N ALA A 28 0.39 1.83 17.34
CA ALA A 28 0.62 1.35 15.99
C ALA A 28 -0.29 0.14 15.66
N ALA A 29 -0.34 -0.85 16.53
CA ALA A 29 -1.18 -2.04 16.38
C ALA A 29 -2.68 -1.66 16.33
N ASP A 30 -3.14 -0.84 17.27
CA ASP A 30 -4.52 -0.34 17.33
C ASP A 30 -4.92 0.37 16.04
N ARG A 31 -3.99 1.07 15.38
CA ARG A 31 -4.31 1.78 14.14
C ARG A 31 -4.50 0.84 12.96
N VAL A 32 -3.70 -0.23 12.88
CA VAL A 32 -3.86 -1.29 11.88
C VAL A 32 -5.17 -2.04 12.14
N GLU A 33 -5.47 -2.38 13.39
CA GLU A 33 -6.70 -3.07 13.77
C GLU A 33 -7.96 -2.23 13.51
N ARG A 34 -7.93 -0.92 13.81
CA ARG A 34 -9.04 -0.01 13.50
C ARG A 34 -9.37 0.04 12.00
N GLN A 35 -8.39 -0.21 11.13
CA GLN A 35 -8.60 -0.16 9.68
C GLN A 35 -9.20 -1.45 9.13
N ALA A 36 -8.66 -2.61 9.52
CA ALA A 36 -9.00 -3.89 8.88
C ALA A 36 -9.46 -4.98 9.85
N GLY A 37 -9.75 -4.64 11.10
CA GLY A 37 -10.13 -5.59 12.14
C GLY A 37 -8.92 -6.33 12.73
N PRO A 38 -9.15 -7.42 13.49
CA PRO A 38 -8.08 -8.17 14.15
C PRO A 38 -6.99 -8.62 13.18
N GLN A 39 -5.73 -8.53 13.61
CA GLN A 39 -4.55 -8.85 12.80
C GLN A 39 -3.83 -10.08 13.35
N LEU A 40 -3.81 -11.16 12.59
CA LEU A 40 -3.15 -12.42 12.95
C LEU A 40 -2.02 -12.73 11.98
N VAL A 41 -0.91 -13.27 12.46
CA VAL A 41 0.22 -13.72 11.65
C VAL A 41 0.29 -15.24 11.73
N ALA A 42 0.33 -15.90 10.58
CA ALA A 42 0.48 -17.34 10.49
C ALA A 42 1.94 -17.72 10.82
N THR A 43 2.14 -18.46 11.90
CA THR A 43 3.44 -19.00 12.32
C THR A 43 3.40 -20.52 12.34
N ALA A 44 4.57 -21.17 12.49
CA ALA A 44 4.65 -22.63 12.59
C ALA A 44 3.89 -23.20 13.81
N SER A 45 3.72 -22.43 14.88
CA SER A 45 3.00 -22.82 16.11
C SER A 45 1.52 -22.42 16.10
N GLY A 46 1.04 -21.75 15.04
CA GLY A 46 -0.33 -21.28 14.90
C GLY A 46 -0.43 -19.78 14.62
N ASP A 47 -1.65 -19.25 14.72
CA ASP A 47 -1.92 -17.83 14.47
C ASP A 47 -1.62 -17.00 15.72
N VAL A 48 -0.74 -16.00 15.56
CA VAL A 48 -0.28 -15.12 16.65
C VAL A 48 -0.70 -13.68 16.34
N PRO A 49 -1.11 -12.87 17.34
CA PRO A 49 -1.41 -11.45 17.11
C PRO A 49 -0.25 -10.69 16.48
N LEU A 50 -0.52 -9.83 15.50
CA LEU A 50 0.50 -9.03 14.80
C LEU A 50 1.38 -8.22 15.76
N ARG A 51 0.79 -7.67 16.82
CA ARG A 51 1.52 -6.92 17.86
C ARG A 51 2.64 -7.73 18.51
N ASN A 52 2.43 -9.03 18.76
CA ASN A 52 3.42 -9.89 19.39
C ASN A 52 4.57 -10.14 18.41
N VAL A 53 4.25 -10.44 17.15
CA VAL A 53 5.26 -10.64 16.10
C VAL A 53 6.10 -9.38 15.90
N LEU A 54 5.50 -8.19 15.91
CA LEU A 54 6.26 -6.94 15.82
C LEU A 54 7.22 -6.77 17.02
N ALA A 55 6.76 -7.06 18.24
CA ALA A 55 7.61 -7.01 19.44
C ALA A 55 8.80 -7.99 19.35
N ASP A 56 8.55 -9.22 18.91
CA ASP A 56 9.58 -10.23 18.72
C ASP A 56 10.60 -9.79 17.65
N LEU A 57 10.12 -9.30 16.51
CA LEU A 57 10.98 -8.77 15.44
C LEU A 57 11.82 -7.59 15.93
N ARG A 58 11.30 -6.74 16.83
CA ARG A 58 12.08 -5.65 17.43
C ARG A 58 13.22 -6.18 18.29
N GLY A 59 12.98 -7.25 19.06
CA GLY A 59 14.01 -7.97 19.81
C GLY A 59 15.10 -8.55 18.89
N ASP A 60 14.69 -9.06 17.72
CA ASP A 60 15.58 -9.57 16.67
C ASP A 60 16.31 -8.47 15.87
N GLY A 61 16.12 -7.19 16.20
CA GLY A 61 16.81 -6.07 15.57
C GLY A 61 16.13 -5.50 14.33
N LEU A 62 14.80 -5.61 14.21
CA LEU A 62 14.02 -4.96 13.15
C LEU A 62 14.41 -3.48 13.00
N ALA A 63 14.91 -3.15 11.80
CA ALA A 63 15.43 -1.83 11.47
C ALA A 63 14.40 -0.97 10.72
N ALA A 64 13.64 -1.57 9.81
CA ALA A 64 12.64 -0.88 9.02
C ALA A 64 11.58 -1.84 8.47
N LEU A 65 10.41 -1.30 8.16
CA LEU A 65 9.39 -1.93 7.34
C LEU A 65 9.32 -1.22 5.98
N ARG A 66 9.37 -1.98 4.88
CA ARG A 66 9.26 -1.46 3.52
C ARG A 66 7.94 -1.88 2.90
N LEU A 67 7.19 -0.91 2.40
CA LEU A 67 5.97 -1.14 1.64
C LEU A 67 6.27 -1.62 0.21
N ALA A 68 5.55 -2.66 -0.22
CA ALA A 68 5.43 -3.06 -1.62
C ALA A 68 3.96 -3.01 -2.06
N LEU A 69 3.72 -2.44 -3.25
CA LEU A 69 2.39 -2.38 -3.88
C LEU A 69 2.52 -2.91 -5.32
N PRO A 70 2.72 -4.23 -5.49
CA PRO A 70 2.91 -4.82 -6.80
C PRO A 70 1.60 -4.94 -7.59
N ALA A 71 1.73 -5.07 -8.90
CA ALA A 71 0.68 -5.55 -9.78
C ALA A 71 1.28 -6.42 -10.89
N ALA A 72 0.41 -7.10 -11.65
CA ALA A 72 0.84 -7.88 -12.81
C ALA A 72 1.67 -7.01 -13.78
N GLY A 73 2.92 -7.40 -14.01
CA GLY A 73 3.88 -6.68 -14.86
C GLY A 73 4.57 -5.46 -14.20
N ASP A 74 4.30 -5.17 -12.93
CA ASP A 74 4.91 -4.06 -12.18
C ASP A 74 5.18 -4.48 -10.72
N PRO A 75 6.30 -5.20 -10.44
CA PRO A 75 6.62 -5.73 -9.12
C PRO A 75 7.20 -4.66 -8.17
N LEU A 76 6.53 -3.50 -8.08
CA LEU A 76 6.99 -2.34 -7.32
C LEU A 76 7.25 -2.67 -5.84
N GLY A 77 8.49 -2.44 -5.39
CA GLY A 77 8.90 -2.67 -4.01
C GLY A 77 9.31 -4.11 -3.68
N LEU A 78 9.37 -5.01 -4.67
CA LEU A 78 9.77 -6.41 -4.49
C LEU A 78 11.12 -6.70 -5.15
N THR A 79 11.92 -7.56 -4.51
CA THR A 79 13.23 -8.02 -5.01
C THR A 79 13.37 -9.55 -5.00
N GLY A 80 12.25 -10.27 -4.86
CA GLY A 80 12.22 -11.73 -4.72
C GLY A 80 12.25 -12.20 -3.26
N PRO A 81 12.28 -13.52 -3.00
CA PRO A 81 12.29 -14.63 -3.94
C PRO A 81 10.92 -14.88 -4.63
N PRO A 82 10.83 -15.75 -5.66
CA PRO A 82 9.61 -15.95 -6.46
C PRO A 82 8.36 -16.29 -5.65
N ALA A 83 8.48 -17.07 -4.58
CA ALA A 83 7.35 -17.43 -3.72
C ALA A 83 6.73 -16.19 -3.04
N PHE A 84 7.57 -15.31 -2.50
CA PHE A 84 7.13 -14.04 -1.92
C PHE A 84 6.57 -13.11 -2.99
N THR A 85 7.25 -13.00 -4.14
CA THR A 85 6.80 -12.14 -5.24
C THR A 85 5.43 -12.55 -5.76
N SER A 86 5.20 -13.84 -6.00
CA SER A 86 3.90 -14.34 -6.48
C SER A 86 2.79 -14.03 -5.47
N ALA A 87 3.00 -14.38 -4.20
CA ALA A 87 2.01 -14.13 -3.16
C ALA A 87 1.70 -12.63 -2.99
N ALA A 88 2.73 -11.77 -3.05
CA ALA A 88 2.57 -10.33 -2.96
C ALA A 88 1.82 -9.74 -4.17
N VAL A 89 2.10 -10.24 -5.39
CA VAL A 89 1.37 -9.83 -6.62
C VAL A 89 -0.09 -10.24 -6.54
N ASP A 90 -0.38 -11.48 -6.09
CA ASP A 90 -1.75 -11.98 -5.94
C ASP A 90 -2.56 -11.17 -4.91
N ALA A 91 -1.92 -10.77 -3.81
CA ALA A 91 -2.53 -9.90 -2.80
C ALA A 91 -2.56 -8.42 -3.19
N GLY A 92 -1.78 -8.01 -4.20
CA GLY A 92 -1.59 -6.61 -4.62
C GLY A 92 -0.85 -5.73 -3.62
N GLN A 93 -0.30 -6.32 -2.55
CA GLN A 93 0.39 -5.62 -1.47
C GLN A 93 1.25 -6.57 -0.65
N ALA A 94 2.34 -6.05 -0.08
CA ALA A 94 3.15 -6.75 0.90
C ALA A 94 3.95 -5.77 1.76
N VAL A 95 4.49 -6.28 2.87
CA VAL A 95 5.46 -5.59 3.72
C VAL A 95 6.73 -6.41 3.78
N THR A 96 7.89 -5.76 3.67
CA THR A 96 9.19 -6.38 3.91
C THR A 96 9.75 -5.86 5.23
N ALA A 97 9.88 -6.72 6.22
CA ALA A 97 10.57 -6.45 7.48
C ALA A 97 12.08 -6.67 7.30
N VAL A 98 12.86 -5.61 7.57
CA VAL A 98 14.32 -5.59 7.39
C VAL A 98 15.00 -5.89 8.72
N LEU A 99 15.68 -7.03 8.80
CA LEU A 99 16.46 -7.46 9.96
C LEU A 99 17.95 -7.51 9.62
N PRO A 100 18.84 -7.64 10.62
CA PRO A 100 20.26 -7.87 10.37
C PRO A 100 20.47 -9.19 9.61
N GLY A 101 21.00 -9.10 8.39
CA GLY A 101 21.38 -10.28 7.59
C GLY A 101 20.24 -11.03 6.89
N ARG A 102 18.96 -10.67 7.12
CA ARG A 102 17.80 -11.27 6.43
C ARG A 102 16.62 -10.30 6.34
N CYS A 103 15.69 -10.59 5.42
CA CYS A 103 14.41 -9.89 5.36
C CYS A 103 13.26 -10.90 5.42
N LEU A 104 12.15 -10.50 6.02
CA LEU A 104 10.92 -11.28 6.04
C LEU A 104 9.82 -10.56 5.27
N GLY A 105 9.11 -11.28 4.42
CA GLY A 105 7.94 -10.80 3.70
C GLY A 105 6.66 -11.11 4.47
N LEU A 106 5.77 -10.13 4.61
CA LEU A 106 4.43 -10.29 5.17
C LEU A 106 3.41 -9.97 4.08
N VAL A 107 2.55 -10.94 3.76
CA VAL A 107 1.48 -10.80 2.76
C VAL A 107 0.12 -10.91 3.45
N PRO A 108 -0.76 -9.90 3.36
CA PRO A 108 -2.07 -9.95 3.99
C PRO A 108 -3.07 -10.72 3.14
N ALA A 109 -3.91 -11.51 3.81
CA ALA A 109 -5.09 -12.15 3.25
C ALA A 109 -6.31 -11.86 4.14
N PRO A 110 -7.53 -11.74 3.57
CA PRO A 110 -8.74 -11.57 4.36
C PRO A 110 -8.97 -12.82 5.22
N ASP A 111 -9.15 -12.63 6.53
CA ASP A 111 -9.51 -13.70 7.47
C ASP A 111 -11.00 -13.61 7.80
N ARG A 112 -11.78 -14.58 7.30
CA ARG A 112 -13.23 -14.67 7.46
C ARG A 112 -13.56 -15.94 8.24
N ARG A 113 -13.74 -15.81 9.55
CA ARG A 113 -14.07 -16.91 10.46
C ARG A 113 -15.54 -16.86 10.85
N GLY A 114 -16.37 -17.59 10.12
CA GLY A 114 -17.83 -17.49 10.26
C GLY A 114 -18.38 -16.16 9.73
N SER A 115 -19.64 -15.85 10.06
CA SER A 115 -20.38 -14.75 9.44
C SER A 115 -20.06 -13.35 10.00
N SER A 116 -19.54 -13.28 11.23
CA SER A 116 -19.38 -12.00 11.97
C SER A 116 -17.93 -11.57 12.14
N TYR A 117 -16.97 -12.46 11.88
CA TYR A 117 -15.55 -12.13 11.98
C TYR A 117 -15.00 -11.66 10.64
N SER A 118 -14.29 -10.54 10.68
CA SER A 118 -13.63 -9.95 9.53
C SER A 118 -12.30 -9.37 10.01
N GLY A 119 -11.21 -10.08 9.77
CA GLY A 119 -9.85 -9.67 10.12
C GLY A 119 -8.88 -9.83 8.95
N VAL A 120 -7.59 -9.75 9.25
CA VAL A 120 -6.51 -10.00 8.28
C VAL A 120 -5.57 -11.03 8.86
N ARG A 121 -5.25 -12.04 8.05
CA ARG A 121 -4.22 -13.03 8.34
C ARG A 121 -3.00 -12.78 7.45
N TRP A 122 -1.85 -12.61 8.07
CA TRP A 122 -0.57 -12.36 7.40
C TRP A 122 0.19 -13.67 7.23
N SER A 123 0.58 -13.98 6.01
CA SER A 123 1.51 -15.07 5.70
C SER A 123 2.93 -14.55 5.70
N VAL A 124 3.84 -15.29 6.35
CA VAL A 124 5.26 -14.95 6.45
C VAL A 124 6.04 -15.71 5.37
N PHE A 125 6.93 -15.00 4.68
CA PHE A 125 7.82 -15.52 3.66
C PHE A 125 9.26 -15.07 3.92
N GLU A 126 10.25 -15.80 3.40
CA GLU A 126 11.59 -15.25 3.22
C GLU A 126 11.54 -14.15 2.15
N ALA A 127 12.25 -13.05 2.38
CA ALA A 127 12.38 -11.94 1.44
C ALA A 127 13.86 -11.65 1.15
N SER A 128 14.13 -11.18 -0.06
CA SER A 128 15.48 -10.76 -0.45
C SER A 128 15.93 -9.55 0.37
N ALA A 129 17.20 -9.55 0.79
CA ALA A 129 17.82 -8.42 1.46
C ALA A 129 18.13 -7.25 0.50
N ALA A 130 18.05 -7.49 -0.82
CA ALA A 130 18.30 -6.46 -1.82
C ALA A 130 17.32 -5.29 -1.67
N VAL A 131 17.84 -4.07 -1.76
CA VAL A 131 17.03 -2.86 -1.71
C VAL A 131 16.24 -2.74 -3.02
N PRO A 132 14.91 -2.62 -2.97
CA PRO A 132 14.10 -2.43 -4.18
C PRO A 132 14.36 -1.07 -4.81
N ASP A 133 14.32 -1.03 -6.14
CA ASP A 133 14.34 0.21 -6.90
C ASP A 133 12.98 0.90 -6.81
N VAL A 134 12.89 1.90 -5.92
CA VAL A 134 11.70 2.71 -5.70
C VAL A 134 12.07 4.18 -5.89
N PRO A 135 11.19 4.99 -6.51
CA PRO A 135 11.48 6.39 -6.73
C PRO A 135 11.53 7.15 -5.41
N SER A 136 12.36 8.20 -5.37
CA SER A 136 12.33 9.17 -4.28
C SER A 136 10.96 9.87 -4.20
N LEU A 137 10.67 10.49 -3.06
CA LEU A 137 9.41 11.25 -2.89
C LEU A 137 9.25 12.35 -3.95
N ALA A 138 10.34 13.03 -4.32
CA ALA A 138 10.31 14.11 -5.31
C ALA A 138 10.02 13.59 -6.73
N GLU A 139 10.69 12.49 -7.13
CA GLU A 139 10.46 11.85 -8.43
C GLU A 139 9.04 11.31 -8.53
N ALA A 140 8.55 10.67 -7.46
CA ALA A 140 7.21 10.10 -7.43
C ALA A 140 6.11 11.17 -7.51
N GLU A 141 6.29 12.31 -6.83
CA GLU A 141 5.36 13.45 -6.92
C GLU A 141 5.36 14.08 -8.32
N HIS A 142 6.55 14.22 -8.93
CA HIS A 142 6.68 14.74 -10.29
C HIS A 142 6.00 13.80 -11.30
N ALA A 143 6.30 12.50 -11.23
CA ALA A 143 5.68 11.49 -12.08
C ALA A 143 4.16 11.42 -11.91
N LEU A 144 3.65 11.54 -10.67
CA LEU A 144 2.21 11.62 -10.40
C LEU A 144 1.58 12.84 -11.07
N THR A 145 2.22 14.00 -10.99
CA THR A 145 1.74 15.24 -11.63
C THR A 145 1.67 15.08 -13.16
N LEU A 146 2.69 14.49 -13.77
CA LEU A 146 2.70 14.23 -15.21
C LEU A 146 1.62 13.23 -15.61
N ALA A 147 1.47 12.12 -14.87
CA ALA A 147 0.46 11.11 -15.14
C ALA A 147 -0.97 11.67 -14.99
N MET A 148 -1.22 12.53 -14.00
CA MET A 148 -2.51 13.21 -13.83
C MET A 148 -2.85 14.10 -15.03
N ARG A 149 -1.87 14.88 -15.53
CA ARG A 149 -2.06 15.74 -16.71
C ARG A 149 -2.35 14.88 -17.94
N ALA A 150 -1.50 13.90 -18.22
CA ALA A 150 -1.67 12.99 -19.36
C ALA A 150 -3.01 12.23 -19.31
N ALA A 151 -3.43 11.76 -18.13
CA ALA A 151 -4.71 11.09 -17.96
C ALA A 151 -5.88 12.06 -18.19
N THR A 152 -5.78 13.29 -17.70
CA THR A 152 -6.82 14.32 -17.91
C THR A 152 -6.95 14.64 -19.40
N ASP A 153 -5.83 14.87 -20.09
CA ASP A 153 -5.81 15.15 -21.53
C ASP A 153 -6.40 13.99 -22.35
N ALA A 154 -6.02 12.75 -22.02
CA ALA A 154 -6.56 11.56 -22.70
C ALA A 154 -8.06 11.37 -22.45
N LEU A 155 -8.55 11.70 -21.25
CA LEU A 155 -9.95 11.54 -20.87
C LEU A 155 -10.85 12.68 -21.38
N LEU A 156 -10.32 13.87 -21.68
CA LEU A 156 -11.08 14.96 -22.31
C LEU A 156 -11.65 14.55 -23.68
N GLY A 157 -10.96 13.66 -24.40
CA GLY A 157 -11.44 13.11 -25.68
C GLY A 157 -12.42 11.93 -25.56
N VAL A 158 -12.74 11.49 -24.34
CA VAL A 158 -13.63 10.36 -24.08
C VAL A 158 -15.05 10.88 -23.80
N GLU A 159 -15.86 10.99 -24.85
CA GLU A 159 -17.27 11.35 -24.73
C GLU A 159 -18.13 10.16 -24.29
N GLY A 160 -18.87 10.32 -23.21
CA GLY A 160 -19.84 9.35 -22.69
C GLY A 160 -20.86 10.02 -21.78
N PRO A 161 -21.98 9.34 -21.42
CA PRO A 161 -22.97 9.92 -20.54
C PRO A 161 -22.32 10.37 -19.22
N ALA A 162 -22.70 11.54 -18.71
CA ALA A 162 -22.19 12.07 -17.45
C ALA A 162 -22.34 11.00 -16.35
N GLN A 163 -21.22 10.46 -15.90
CA GLN A 163 -21.24 9.44 -14.87
C GLN A 163 -21.71 10.10 -13.58
N GLY A 164 -22.73 9.53 -12.94
CA GLY A 164 -23.20 10.02 -11.64
C GLY A 164 -22.02 10.14 -10.69
N HIS A 165 -21.91 11.27 -9.99
CA HIS A 165 -20.85 11.54 -9.03
C HIS A 165 -20.99 10.56 -7.86
N ARG A 166 -20.43 9.36 -7.99
CA ARG A 166 -20.42 8.37 -6.93
C ARG A 166 -19.44 8.88 -5.87
N ARG A 167 -19.97 9.56 -4.85
CA ARG A 167 -19.16 10.06 -3.74
C ARG A 167 -18.63 8.87 -2.95
N ALA A 168 -17.34 8.61 -3.08
CA ALA A 168 -16.61 7.80 -2.15
C ALA A 168 -15.79 8.74 -1.26
N GLN A 169 -15.94 8.60 0.05
CA GLN A 169 -15.18 9.40 1.00
C GLN A 169 -13.73 8.87 0.99
N PRO A 170 -12.72 9.73 0.75
CA PRO A 170 -11.34 9.29 0.88
C PRO A 170 -11.12 8.83 2.33
N PRO A 171 -10.41 7.71 2.55
CA PRO A 171 -10.17 7.23 3.90
C PRO A 171 -9.39 8.30 4.67
N ASP A 172 -9.74 8.49 5.94
CA ASP A 172 -8.97 9.31 6.87
C ASP A 172 -7.68 8.56 7.23
N GLU A 173 -6.69 8.70 6.37
CA GLU A 173 -5.41 7.97 6.37
C GLU A 173 -4.26 8.96 6.22
N GLY A 174 -4.23 9.97 7.09
CA GLY A 174 -2.98 10.70 7.31
C GLY A 174 -1.86 9.72 7.67
N LEU A 175 -0.64 10.02 7.23
CA LEU A 175 0.54 9.31 7.70
C LEU A 175 0.67 9.49 9.22
N ALA A 176 1.35 8.55 9.86
CA ALA A 176 1.67 8.62 11.28
C ALA A 176 2.56 9.87 11.58
N PRO A 177 2.68 10.27 12.85
CA PRO A 177 3.63 11.32 13.24
C PRO A 177 5.07 11.00 12.81
N GLY A 178 5.86 12.03 12.51
CA GLY A 178 7.26 11.93 12.11
C GLY A 178 7.53 11.95 10.60
N TYR A 179 6.48 11.81 9.77
CA TYR A 179 6.64 11.94 8.32
C TYR A 179 6.73 13.42 7.90
N PRO A 180 7.50 13.75 6.84
CA PRO A 180 7.61 15.13 6.37
C PRO A 180 6.27 15.60 5.79
N ALA A 181 5.96 16.89 5.94
CA ALA A 181 4.71 17.48 5.44
C ALA A 181 4.48 17.24 3.93
N ARG A 182 5.56 17.17 3.15
CA ARG A 182 5.51 16.80 1.72
C ARG A 182 4.93 15.40 1.51
N ALA A 183 5.36 14.41 2.30
CA ALA A 183 4.86 13.04 2.21
C ALA A 183 3.37 12.97 2.56
N HIS A 184 2.91 13.70 3.58
CA HIS A 184 1.49 13.79 3.92
C HIS A 184 0.65 14.29 2.74
N ARG A 185 1.09 15.36 2.06
CA ARG A 185 0.38 15.90 0.89
C ARG A 185 0.32 14.90 -0.26
N VAL A 186 1.45 14.27 -0.59
CA VAL A 186 1.55 13.29 -1.68
C VAL A 186 0.70 12.05 -1.38
N ALA A 187 0.77 11.51 -0.17
CA ALA A 187 -0.04 10.37 0.25
C ALA A 187 -1.54 10.69 0.19
N ALA A 188 -1.96 11.86 0.66
CA ALA A 188 -3.37 12.28 0.64
C ALA A 188 -3.90 12.47 -0.78
N LEU A 189 -3.08 12.96 -1.72
CA LEU A 189 -3.43 13.06 -3.13
C LEU A 189 -3.55 11.66 -3.76
N ALA A 190 -2.55 10.80 -3.53
CA ALA A 190 -2.55 9.44 -4.05
C ALA A 190 -3.73 8.61 -3.54
N ALA A 191 -4.11 8.74 -2.26
CA ALA A 191 -5.29 8.09 -1.69
C ALA A 191 -6.59 8.55 -2.36
N ARG A 192 -6.74 9.85 -2.62
CA ARG A 192 -7.90 10.42 -3.35
C ARG A 192 -7.98 9.89 -4.78
N LEU A 193 -6.85 9.83 -5.48
CA LEU A 193 -6.79 9.31 -6.85
C LEU A 193 -7.07 7.80 -6.90
N ALA A 194 -6.57 7.02 -5.94
CA ALA A 194 -6.88 5.60 -5.81
C ALA A 194 -8.40 5.35 -5.65
N VAL A 195 -9.08 6.21 -4.88
CA VAL A 195 -10.54 6.17 -4.77
C VAL A 195 -11.21 6.48 -6.11
N ALA A 196 -10.74 7.51 -6.83
CA ALA A 196 -11.27 7.89 -8.14
C ALA A 196 -11.10 6.76 -9.18
N LEU A 197 -9.94 6.10 -9.20
CA LEU A 197 -9.64 4.96 -10.08
C LEU A 197 -10.62 3.80 -9.85
N ARG A 198 -10.99 3.50 -8.60
CA ARG A 198 -11.92 2.40 -8.26
C ARG A 198 -13.36 2.64 -8.73
N ILE A 199 -13.80 3.90 -8.73
CA ILE A 199 -15.20 4.23 -9.10
C ILE A 199 -15.37 4.49 -10.60
N ALA A 200 -14.29 4.47 -11.38
CA ALA A 200 -14.35 4.62 -12.83
C ALA A 200 -15.21 3.50 -13.44
N ASP A 201 -16.21 3.89 -14.24
CA ASP A 201 -17.11 2.99 -14.96
C ASP A 201 -16.93 3.15 -16.47
N ASP A 202 -17.20 2.13 -17.28
CA ASP A 202 -17.05 2.17 -18.74
C ASP A 202 -18.39 2.28 -19.47
N ARG A 203 -19.51 2.37 -18.74
CA ARG A 203 -20.86 2.47 -19.31
C ARG A 203 -20.98 3.61 -20.32
N GLY A 204 -21.50 3.26 -21.50
CA GLY A 204 -21.80 4.22 -22.57
C GLY A 204 -20.61 4.64 -23.43
N LEU A 205 -19.47 3.96 -23.31
CA LEU A 205 -18.29 4.20 -24.14
C LEU A 205 -18.20 3.24 -25.34
N THR A 206 -17.64 3.72 -26.44
CA THR A 206 -17.25 2.87 -27.58
C THR A 206 -16.01 2.04 -27.24
N SER A 207 -15.74 0.97 -28.01
CA SER A 207 -14.56 0.12 -27.81
C SER A 207 -13.24 0.88 -27.84
N GLY A 208 -13.08 1.85 -28.76
CA GLY A 208 -11.89 2.70 -28.84
C GLY A 208 -11.72 3.60 -27.61
N GLN A 209 -12.82 4.19 -27.14
CA GLN A 209 -12.82 5.01 -25.92
C GLN A 209 -12.50 4.21 -24.66
N ILE A 210 -13.02 2.97 -24.56
CA ILE A 210 -12.68 2.05 -23.47
C ILE A 210 -11.17 1.76 -23.48
N ALA A 211 -10.58 1.49 -24.64
CA ALA A 211 -9.14 1.21 -24.74
C ALA A 211 -8.28 2.40 -24.31
N THR A 212 -8.58 3.61 -24.80
CA THR A 212 -7.88 4.84 -24.43
C THR A 212 -8.00 5.14 -22.94
N ARG A 213 -9.23 5.07 -22.40
CA ARG A 213 -9.50 5.26 -20.96
C ARG A 213 -8.73 4.24 -20.13
N ALA A 214 -8.80 2.95 -20.49
CA ALA A 214 -8.13 1.90 -19.75
C ALA A 214 -6.61 2.10 -19.72
N GLN A 215 -6.00 2.56 -20.81
CA GLN A 215 -4.56 2.89 -20.83
C GLN A 215 -4.23 4.07 -19.90
N ALA A 216 -4.96 5.17 -20.02
CA ALA A 216 -4.77 6.35 -19.17
C ALA A 216 -4.93 6.03 -17.67
N LEU A 217 -5.94 5.24 -17.31
CA LEU A 217 -6.17 4.83 -15.93
C LEU A 217 -5.08 3.87 -15.42
N ARG A 218 -4.55 2.96 -16.26
CA ARG A 218 -3.41 2.09 -15.89
C ARG A 218 -2.14 2.90 -15.60
N ASP A 219 -1.85 3.91 -16.42
CA ASP A 219 -0.67 4.74 -16.24
C ASP A 219 -0.80 5.65 -15.00
N LEU A 220 -1.99 6.17 -14.75
CA LEU A 220 -2.30 6.90 -13.51
C LEU A 220 -2.20 6.01 -12.27
N ASP A 221 -2.75 4.79 -12.32
CA ASP A 221 -2.64 3.81 -11.23
C ASP A 221 -1.17 3.45 -10.92
N ARG A 222 -0.36 3.24 -11.95
CA ARG A 222 1.09 3.02 -11.82
C ARG A 222 1.79 4.15 -11.06
N ALA A 223 1.45 5.40 -11.38
CA ALA A 223 2.01 6.59 -10.72
C ALA A 223 1.49 6.75 -9.27
N VAL A 224 0.21 6.46 -9.03
CA VAL A 224 -0.40 6.47 -7.70
C VAL A 224 0.29 5.47 -6.78
N ARG A 225 0.53 4.22 -7.22
CA ARG A 225 1.25 3.21 -6.41
C ARG A 225 2.67 3.67 -6.03
N ARG A 226 3.42 4.22 -6.99
CA ARG A 226 4.77 4.77 -6.74
C ARG A 226 4.75 5.92 -5.74
N ALA A 227 3.82 6.86 -5.89
CA ALA A 227 3.65 7.98 -4.95
C ALA A 227 3.31 7.49 -3.53
N ARG A 228 2.47 6.45 -3.40
CA ARG A 228 2.18 5.83 -2.09
C ARG A 228 3.42 5.20 -1.49
N VAL A 229 4.13 4.35 -2.24
CA VAL A 229 5.35 3.69 -1.74
C VAL A 229 6.39 4.72 -1.29
N ALA A 230 6.70 5.72 -2.13
CA ALA A 230 7.67 6.76 -1.80
C ALA A 230 7.26 7.59 -0.56
N ALA A 231 5.98 7.97 -0.44
CA ALA A 231 5.49 8.70 0.73
C ALA A 231 5.60 7.89 2.04
N HIS A 232 5.45 6.56 1.98
CA HIS A 232 5.57 5.67 3.14
C HIS A 232 7.03 5.32 3.48
N HIS A 233 7.97 5.54 2.56
CA HIS A 233 9.41 5.40 2.81
C HIS A 233 10.06 6.73 3.23
N ALA A 234 9.38 7.87 3.09
CA ALA A 234 9.95 9.19 3.39
C ALA A 234 10.43 9.39 4.85
N ILE A 235 9.94 8.61 5.81
CA ILE A 235 10.44 8.66 7.20
C ILE A 235 11.85 8.07 7.34
N THR A 236 12.24 7.15 6.46
CA THR A 236 13.59 6.54 6.48
C THR A 236 14.63 7.39 5.75
N GLU A 237 14.21 8.39 4.98
CA GLU A 237 15.11 9.38 4.34
C GLU A 237 15.60 10.46 5.33
N LEU A 238 15.02 10.53 6.54
CA LEU A 238 15.35 11.51 7.57
C LEU A 238 16.44 11.05 8.55
N VAL A 239 16.98 9.84 8.38
CA VAL A 239 18.05 9.24 9.20
C VAL A 239 19.27 9.03 8.33
#